data_AF-A0A258X6U7-F1
#
_entry.id   AF-A0A258X6U7-F1
#
_cell.length_a   1.000
_cell.length_b   1.000
_cell.length_c   1.000
_cell.angle_alpha   90.00
_cell.angle_beta   90.00
_cell.angle_gamma   90.00
#
_symmetry.space_group_name_H-M   'P 1'
#
loop_
_entity.id
_entity.type
_entity.pdbx_description
1 polymer ?
#
loop_
_entity_poly.entity_id
_entity_poly.type
_entity_poly.pdbx_seq_one_letter_code
_entity_poly.pdbx_strand_id
1 'polypeptide(L)'
;VLDWELSTLGDPLADFTYFCTAWVQDNGGRSGVQDLDRKALGIPELDEVVARYCAQTGRDGVPDLDWYIAYNFFRLAGIIQGIKKRVIDGTASSAHAKATSARVQPLAELALSFAVKAGA
;
A
#
# COMPACT_ATOMS: atom_id res chain seq x y z
N VAL A 1 -5.75 -9.68 -14.94
CA VAL A 1 -5.35 -8.27 -14.77
C VAL A 1 -6.32 -7.40 -15.55
N LEU A 2 -6.92 -6.40 -14.91
CA LEU A 2 -7.93 -5.47 -15.46
C LEU A 2 -7.53 -4.03 -15.06
N ASP A 3 -8.24 -3.01 -15.55
CA ASP A 3 -8.08 -1.60 -15.14
C ASP A 3 -6.67 -1.01 -15.37
N TRP A 4 -6.25 -0.98 -16.63
CA TRP A 4 -4.90 -0.59 -17.06
C TRP A 4 -4.67 0.92 -17.21
N GLU A 5 -5.62 1.77 -16.81
CA GLU A 5 -5.59 3.21 -17.08
C GLU A 5 -4.43 3.96 -16.38
N LEU A 6 -3.87 3.38 -15.31
CA LEU A 6 -2.72 3.94 -14.59
C LEU A 6 -1.38 3.28 -14.95
N SER A 7 -1.36 2.36 -15.91
CA SER A 7 -0.15 1.63 -16.28
C SER A 7 0.86 2.51 -17.02
N THR A 8 2.14 2.29 -16.72
CA THR A 8 3.27 2.97 -17.38
C THR A 8 4.57 2.18 -17.16
N LEU A 9 5.66 2.60 -17.80
CA LEU A 9 7.00 2.09 -17.50
C LEU A 9 7.50 2.70 -16.17
N GLY A 10 8.06 1.87 -15.29
CA GLY A 10 8.52 2.33 -13.97
C GLY A 10 9.33 1.27 -13.21
N ASP A 11 9.66 1.58 -11.95
CA ASP A 11 10.32 0.62 -11.05
C ASP A 11 9.34 -0.52 -10.69
N PRO A 12 9.65 -1.79 -11.02
CA PRO A 12 8.78 -2.92 -10.71
C PRO A 12 8.58 -3.15 -9.21
N LEU A 13 9.53 -2.74 -8.36
CA LEU A 13 9.41 -2.90 -6.91
C LEU A 13 8.39 -1.93 -6.33
N ALA A 14 8.20 -0.75 -6.93
CA ALA A 14 7.16 0.18 -6.49
C ALA A 14 5.76 -0.46 -6.59
N ASP A 15 5.50 -1.22 -7.65
CA ASP A 15 4.21 -1.90 -7.87
C ASP A 15 4.08 -3.18 -7.03
N PHE A 16 5.11 -4.02 -7.00
CA PHE A 16 5.12 -5.24 -6.18
C PHE A 16 4.94 -4.93 -4.69
N THR A 17 5.63 -3.91 -4.18
CA THR A 17 5.52 -3.54 -2.77
C THR A 17 4.21 -2.83 -2.45
N TYR A 18 3.53 -2.21 -3.43
CA TYR A 18 2.18 -1.71 -3.24
C TYR A 18 1.23 -2.87 -2.93
N PHE A 19 1.35 -3.99 -3.63
CA PHE A 19 0.65 -5.23 -3.29
C PHE A 19 1.04 -5.75 -1.89
N CYS A 20 2.32 -5.72 -1.54
CA CYS A 20 2.80 -6.14 -0.22
C CYS A 20 2.26 -5.29 0.95
N THR A 21 1.74 -4.08 0.71
CA THR A 21 1.15 -3.26 1.81
C THR A 21 0.00 -3.96 2.53
N ALA A 22 -0.63 -4.97 1.93
CA ALA A 22 -1.64 -5.81 2.59
C ALA A 22 -1.12 -6.49 3.87
N TRP A 23 0.15 -6.87 3.95
CA TRP A 23 0.72 -7.56 5.11
C TRP A 23 0.97 -6.65 6.32
N VAL A 24 0.94 -5.34 6.12
CA VAL A 24 1.20 -4.33 7.15
C VAL A 24 -0.02 -3.44 7.43
N GLN A 25 -1.20 -3.91 7.03
CA GLN A 25 -2.47 -3.29 7.35
C GLN A 25 -3.44 -4.32 7.91
N ASP A 26 -4.19 -3.90 8.91
CA ASP A 26 -5.34 -4.66 9.40
C ASP A 26 -6.40 -4.76 8.28
N ASN A 27 -7.15 -5.86 8.27
CA ASN A 27 -8.14 -6.12 7.25
C ASN A 27 -9.16 -4.99 7.18
N GLY A 28 -9.79 -4.64 8.30
CA GLY A 28 -10.70 -3.49 8.39
C GLY A 28 -11.80 -3.45 7.31
N GLY A 29 -12.20 -4.61 6.76
CA GLY A 29 -13.13 -4.74 5.64
C GLY A 29 -12.52 -4.41 4.26
N ARG A 30 -11.20 -4.45 4.13
CA ARG A 30 -10.40 -4.19 2.92
C ARG A 30 -9.40 -5.33 2.71
N SER A 31 -8.30 -5.05 2.01
CA SER A 31 -7.29 -6.04 1.59
C SER A 31 -6.22 -6.34 2.63
N GLY A 32 -6.24 -5.71 3.81
CA GLY A 32 -5.26 -5.98 4.86
C GLY A 32 -5.34 -7.41 5.41
N VAL A 33 -4.20 -7.96 5.81
CA VAL A 33 -4.10 -9.32 6.37
C VAL A 33 -3.18 -9.37 7.61
N GLN A 34 -2.81 -8.21 8.17
CA GLN A 34 -1.91 -8.14 9.31
C GLN A 34 -2.49 -8.82 10.56
N ASP A 35 -3.79 -8.60 10.80
CA ASP A 35 -4.57 -9.03 11.96
C ASP A 35 -5.20 -10.43 11.82
N LEU A 36 -4.95 -11.12 10.71
CA LEU A 36 -5.51 -12.44 10.42
C LEU A 36 -4.54 -13.57 10.77
N ASP A 37 -5.07 -14.74 11.11
CA ASP A 37 -4.30 -15.99 11.11
C ASP A 37 -4.05 -16.42 9.66
N ARG A 38 -3.00 -15.86 9.07
CA ARG A 38 -2.63 -16.08 7.66
C ARG A 38 -2.39 -17.55 7.36
N LYS A 39 -1.73 -18.27 8.28
CA LYS A 39 -1.44 -19.70 8.12
C LYS A 39 -2.71 -20.54 8.07
N ALA A 40 -3.66 -20.31 8.99
CA ALA A 40 -4.94 -21.03 8.99
C ALA A 40 -5.77 -20.75 7.72
N LEU A 41 -5.61 -19.56 7.13
CA LEU A 41 -6.29 -19.16 5.90
C LEU A 41 -5.55 -19.55 4.61
N GLY A 42 -4.35 -20.15 4.72
CA GLY A 42 -3.50 -20.47 3.56
C GLY A 42 -2.92 -19.24 2.85
N ILE A 43 -2.88 -18.09 3.53
CA ILE A 43 -2.23 -16.87 3.06
C ILE A 43 -0.73 -17.00 3.37
N PRO A 44 0.17 -16.86 2.37
CA PRO A 44 1.60 -16.92 2.62
C PRO A 44 2.07 -15.74 3.48
N GLU A 45 3.15 -15.96 4.22
CA GLU A 45 3.86 -14.88 4.91
C GLU A 45 4.57 -13.96 3.90
N LEU A 46 4.89 -12.74 4.33
CA LEU A 46 5.42 -11.71 3.42
C LEU A 46 6.77 -12.14 2.81
N ASP A 47 7.62 -12.78 3.59
CA ASP A 47 8.92 -13.32 3.15
C ASP A 47 8.75 -14.43 2.10
N GLU A 48 7.75 -15.30 2.24
CA GLU A 48 7.42 -16.31 1.24
C GLU A 48 6.94 -15.69 -0.08
N VAL A 49 6.17 -14.60 -0.01
CA VAL A 49 5.74 -13.84 -1.19
C VAL A 49 6.91 -13.18 -1.90
N VAL A 50 7.80 -12.54 -1.13
CA VAL A 50 9.04 -11.94 -1.67
C VAL A 50 9.92 -13.00 -2.31
N ALA A 51 10.12 -14.15 -1.66
CA ALA A 51 10.92 -15.24 -2.19
C ALA A 51 10.37 -15.76 -3.53
N ARG A 52 9.04 -15.92 -3.63
CA ARG A 52 8.38 -16.31 -4.89
C ARG A 52 8.57 -15.27 -5.99
N TYR A 53 8.42 -13.98 -5.67
CA TYR A 53 8.64 -12.90 -6.62
C TYR A 53 10.08 -12.88 -7.13
N CYS A 54 11.07 -12.98 -6.22
CA CYS A 54 12.48 -13.01 -6.56
C CYS A 54 12.84 -14.20 -7.46
N ALA A 55 12.37 -15.40 -7.13
CA ALA A 55 12.58 -16.60 -7.93
C ALA A 55 12.03 -16.46 -9.36
N GLN A 56 10.84 -15.86 -9.52
CA GLN A 56 10.20 -15.69 -10.84
C GLN A 56 10.81 -14.55 -11.66
N THR A 57 11.47 -13.58 -11.01
CA THR A 57 12.06 -12.41 -11.67
C THR A 57 13.58 -12.48 -11.82
N GLY A 58 14.20 -13.57 -11.35
CA GLY A 58 15.66 -13.74 -11.38
C GLY A 58 16.40 -12.75 -10.48
N ARG A 59 15.79 -12.34 -9.37
CA ARG A 59 16.38 -11.43 -8.37
C ARG A 59 16.92 -12.24 -7.19
N ASP A 60 18.07 -11.83 -6.67
CA ASP A 60 18.65 -12.42 -5.44
C ASP A 60 17.92 -11.96 -4.16
N GLY A 61 17.15 -10.87 -4.26
CA GLY A 61 16.39 -10.30 -3.16
C GLY A 61 15.69 -9.01 -3.55
N VAL A 62 15.15 -8.34 -2.54
CA VAL A 62 14.60 -6.98 -2.63
C VAL A 62 15.37 -6.07 -1.66
N PRO A 63 15.52 -4.78 -1.97
CA PRO A 63 16.03 -3.79 -1.01
C PRO A 63 15.12 -3.69 0.22
N ASP A 64 15.52 -2.87 1.19
CA ASP A 64 14.71 -2.60 2.39
C ASP A 64 13.26 -2.25 2.01
N LEU A 65 12.34 -3.11 2.45
CA LEU A 65 10.92 -2.99 2.17
C LEU A 65 10.32 -1.78 2.88
N ASP A 66 10.87 -1.37 4.03
CA ASP A 66 10.33 -0.26 4.80
C ASP A 66 10.37 1.05 3.98
N TRP A 67 11.41 1.27 3.17
CA TRP A 67 11.47 2.41 2.26
C TRP A 67 10.34 2.39 1.22
N TYR A 68 10.12 1.24 0.58
CA TYR A 68 9.10 1.09 -0.45
C TYR A 68 7.67 1.15 0.13
N ILE A 69 7.47 0.60 1.32
CA ILE A 69 6.20 0.68 2.04
C ILE A 69 5.92 2.15 2.44
N ALA A 70 6.93 2.87 2.93
CA ALA A 70 6.81 4.30 3.22
C ALA A 70 6.40 5.09 1.98
N TYR A 71 7.10 4.89 0.86
CA TYR A 71 6.75 5.50 -0.43
C TYR A 71 5.30 5.20 -0.84
N ASN A 72 4.86 3.95 -0.71
CA ASN A 72 3.52 3.55 -1.13
C ASN A 72 2.42 4.16 -0.27
N PHE A 73 2.60 4.24 1.05
CA PHE A 73 1.64 4.93 1.90
C PHE A 73 1.65 6.44 1.71
N PHE A 74 2.82 7.04 1.44
CA PHE A 74 2.91 8.45 1.06
C PHE A 74 2.17 8.73 -0.26
N ARG A 75 2.40 7.91 -1.28
CA ARG A 75 1.69 7.98 -2.57
C ARG A 75 0.18 7.85 -2.37
N LEU A 76 -0.25 6.88 -1.58
CA LEU A 76 -1.68 6.67 -1.28
C LEU A 76 -2.27 7.87 -0.53
N ALA A 77 -1.57 8.41 0.47
CA ALA A 77 -1.99 9.62 1.17
C ALA A 77 -2.17 10.80 0.20
N GLY A 78 -1.28 10.98 -0.77
CA GLY A 78 -1.41 11.98 -1.83
C GLY A 78 -2.66 11.79 -2.70
N ILE A 79 -2.96 10.55 -3.12
CA ILE A 79 -4.17 10.22 -3.88
C ILE A 79 -5.42 10.57 -3.07
N ILE A 80 -5.47 10.14 -1.81
CA ILE A 80 -6.61 10.40 -0.91
C ILE A 80 -6.73 11.89 -0.59
N GLN A 81 -5.62 12.63 -0.50
CA GLN A 81 -5.63 14.08 -0.33
C GLN A 81 -6.28 14.79 -1.52
N GLY A 82 -6.08 14.31 -2.75
CA GLY A 82 -6.80 14.79 -3.92
C GLY A 82 -8.33 14.57 -3.83
N ILE A 83 -8.77 13.44 -3.25
CA ILE A 83 -10.19 13.20 -2.94
C ILE A 83 -10.66 14.18 -1.86
N LYS A 84 -9.90 14.36 -0.78
CA LYS A 84 -10.23 15.29 0.31
C LYS A 84 -10.45 16.71 -0.20
N LYS A 85 -9.60 17.20 -1.09
CA LYS A 85 -9.77 18.52 -1.71
C LYS A 85 -11.08 18.62 -2.49
N ARG A 86 -11.42 17.61 -3.31
CA ARG A 86 -12.70 17.57 -4.03
C ARG A 86 -13.92 17.49 -3.11
N VAL A 87 -13.82 16.83 -1.95
CA VAL A 87 -14.86 16.82 -0.92
C VAL A 87 -15.05 18.22 -0.32
N ILE A 88 -13.95 18.91 0.00
CA ILE A 88 -13.99 20.29 0.53
C ILE A 88 -14.63 21.23 -0.49
N ASP A 89 -14.31 21.08 -1.77
CA ASP A 89 -14.83 21.91 -2.85
C ASP A 89 -16.25 21.50 -3.30
N GLY A 90 -16.84 20.47 -2.69
CA GLY A 90 -18.19 20.00 -3.00
C GLY A 90 -18.34 19.24 -4.32
N THR A 91 -17.24 18.98 -5.04
CA THR A 91 -17.25 18.25 -6.33
C THR A 91 -17.27 16.72 -6.15
N ALA A 92 -17.03 16.22 -4.93
CA ALA A 92 -17.21 14.82 -4.55
C ALA A 92 -18.06 14.74 -3.26
N SER A 93 -19.37 14.50 -3.40
CA SER A 93 -20.33 14.58 -2.28
C SER A 93 -20.73 13.24 -1.66
N SER A 94 -20.27 12.11 -2.21
CA SER A 94 -20.67 10.77 -1.74
C SER A 94 -20.17 10.48 -0.31
N ALA A 95 -20.95 9.70 0.45
CA ALA A 95 -20.57 9.26 1.79
C ALA A 95 -19.23 8.49 1.79
N HIS A 96 -18.98 7.71 0.74
CA HIS A 96 -17.71 7.00 0.54
C HIS A 96 -16.51 7.95 0.38
N ALA A 97 -16.67 9.04 -0.38
CA ALA A 97 -15.60 10.04 -0.56
C ALA A 97 -15.28 10.75 0.75
N LYS A 98 -16.30 11.08 1.55
CA LYS A 98 -16.12 11.65 2.90
C LYS A 98 -15.42 10.70 3.87
N ALA A 99 -15.83 9.43 3.91
CA ALA A 99 -15.16 8.44 4.75
C ALA A 99 -13.70 8.21 4.32
N THR A 100 -13.45 8.23 3.02
CA THR A 100 -12.10 8.04 2.46
C THR A 100 -11.18 9.21 2.79
N SER A 101 -11.67 10.46 2.75
CA SER A 101 -10.86 11.65 3.03
C SER A 101 -10.35 11.74 4.47
N ALA A 102 -11.02 11.08 5.42
CA ALA A 102 -10.56 10.97 6.81
C ALA A 102 -9.24 10.16 6.94
N ARG A 103 -8.87 9.37 5.93
CA ARG A 103 -7.70 8.48 5.96
C ARG A 103 -6.38 9.17 5.63
N VAL A 104 -6.38 10.43 5.18
CA VAL A 104 -5.14 11.13 4.75
C VAL A 104 -4.10 11.14 5.86
N GLN A 105 -4.48 11.61 7.06
CA GLN A 105 -3.55 11.75 8.17
C GLN A 105 -3.03 10.39 8.66
N PRO A 106 -3.88 9.38 8.94
CA PRO A 106 -3.41 8.05 9.32
C PRO A 106 -2.43 7.43 8.30
N LEU A 107 -2.68 7.62 7.00
CA LEU A 107 -1.79 7.09 5.96
C LEU A 107 -0.45 7.84 5.91
N ALA A 108 -0.44 9.16 6.11
CA ALA A 108 0.78 9.94 6.16
C ALA A 108 1.63 9.61 7.40
N GLU A 109 1.00 9.40 8.55
CA GLU A 109 1.66 8.96 9.78
C GLU A 109 2.24 7.55 9.63
N LEU A 110 1.49 6.64 9.00
CA LEU A 110 1.98 5.30 8.69
C LEU A 110 3.18 5.35 7.75
N ALA A 111 3.11 6.14 6.69
CA ALA A 111 4.22 6.35 5.76
C ALA A 111 5.48 6.84 6.50
N LEU A 112 5.33 7.84 7.38
CA LEU A 112 6.44 8.35 8.18
C LEU A 112 7.02 7.29 9.11
N SER A 113 6.17 6.45 9.74
CA SER A 113 6.64 5.39 10.63
C SER A 113 7.55 4.38 9.93
N PHE A 114 7.25 4.06 8.66
CA PHE A 114 8.08 3.20 7.83
C PHE A 114 9.34 3.92 7.33
N ALA A 115 9.24 5.21 7.00
CA ALA A 115 10.41 6.01 6.61
C ALA A 115 11.44 6.09 7.75
N VAL A 116 11.00 6.23 8.99
CA VAL A 116 11.88 6.23 10.18
C VAL A 116 12.56 4.87 10.34
N LYS A 117 11.86 3.75 10.14
CA LYS A 117 12.47 2.41 10.15
C LYS A 117 13.54 2.25 9.07
N ALA A 118 13.31 2.84 7.90
CA ALA A 118 14.25 2.89 6.78
C ALA A 118 15.40 3.91 6.98
N GLY A 119 15.42 4.68 8.07
CA GLY A 119 16.53 5.56 8.45
C GLY A 119 16.38 7.05 8.11
N ALA A 120 15.16 7.56 7.95
CA ALA A 120 14.89 9.00 7.77
C ALA A 120 15.12 9.85 9.03
#